data_AF-A0A2H3IJ54-F1
#
_entry.id   AF-A0A2H3IJ54-F1
#
_cell.length_a   1.000
_cell.length_b   1.000
_cell.length_c   1.000
_cell.angle_alpha   90.00
_cell.angle_beta   90.00
_cell.angle_gamma   90.00
#
_symmetry.space_group_name_H-M   'P 1'
#
loop_
_entity.id
_entity.type
_entity.pdbx_description
1 polymer ?
#
loop_
_entity_poly.entity_id
_entity_poly.type
_entity_poly.pdbx_seq_one_letter_code
_entity_poly.pdbx_strand_id
1 'polypeptide(L)'
;MATIDPRLFYEQALVGNGITHAFGVPDSCLKGFLSYLYATKHVPEHITTASEGAAIALATGYYLSTRKLAVAYMQNSGLANSLNPLQSLAAKEVFGIPMLLVIGWRGRPGEHDEPEHALAGPCTPELLTSNGFPFEVMPETLPEITEVIARLSKKAREGNTPVALVVPNHRFAEYRPEETAQNGINEAVNGAVNGNPTGIESKKWKRPSRVEEWRSAGADLPLSREYAIRCVLKRLYEKDVTVSSVGGNSREIYMIRKENGEDLSRSFLSIGAMGHTYPLAYGVQLGHPSGRVICIEGDGSFLMHTSNIAVLAAEAPSNLIHVVIHNSIHCSTGSQPLPISTENLLSLAGGLPYKQKFFVDTAEGLTQAFEWAEKSTLIVVVVNQSVQKTLPRPSEHPYELRDSFMSSFA
;
A
#
# COMPACT_ATOMS: atom_id res chain seq x y z
N MET A 1 28.89 21.30 5.95
CA MET A 1 28.67 19.87 6.21
C MET A 1 28.97 19.09 4.95
N ALA A 2 29.63 17.93 5.06
CA ALA A 2 29.82 17.04 3.93
C ALA A 2 28.47 16.40 3.57
N THR A 3 28.11 16.42 2.29
CA THR A 3 26.95 15.72 1.76
C THR A 3 27.29 14.26 1.45
N ILE A 4 26.31 13.38 1.55
CA ILE A 4 26.45 11.94 1.28
C ILE A 4 26.05 11.66 -0.16
N ASP A 5 26.91 10.92 -0.88
CA ASP A 5 26.57 10.40 -2.21
C ASP A 5 25.36 9.43 -2.08
N PRO A 6 24.21 9.75 -2.71
CA PRO A 6 23.00 8.94 -2.61
C PRO A 6 23.16 7.53 -3.18
N ARG A 7 24.04 7.32 -4.17
CA ARG A 7 24.36 6.00 -4.70
C ARG A 7 25.05 5.15 -3.64
N LEU A 8 26.08 5.71 -3.00
CA LEU A 8 26.82 5.01 -1.95
C LEU A 8 25.96 4.73 -0.72
N PHE A 9 25.05 5.66 -0.36
CA PHE A 9 24.06 5.41 0.69
C PHE A 9 23.19 4.19 0.35
N TYR A 10 22.65 4.10 -0.87
CA TYR A 10 21.85 2.95 -1.28
C TYR A 10 22.67 1.66 -1.32
N GLU A 11 23.82 1.65 -2.02
CA GLU A 11 24.62 0.44 -2.24
C GLU A 11 25.29 -0.08 -0.96
N GLN A 12 25.88 0.80 -0.15
CA GLN A 12 26.66 0.40 1.02
C GLN A 12 25.80 0.33 2.27
N ALA A 13 24.96 1.33 2.52
CA ALA A 13 24.21 1.41 3.76
C ALA A 13 22.90 0.59 3.71
N LEU A 14 22.14 0.64 2.62
CA LEU A 14 20.88 -0.11 2.48
C LEU A 14 21.10 -1.54 1.97
N VAL A 15 21.65 -1.70 0.75
CA VAL A 15 21.86 -3.01 0.13
C VAL A 15 22.83 -3.87 0.94
N GLY A 16 23.89 -3.26 1.50
CA GLY A 16 24.79 -3.93 2.43
C GLY A 16 24.11 -4.51 3.69
N ASN A 17 22.91 -4.02 4.04
CA ASN A 17 22.08 -4.53 5.14
C ASN A 17 20.88 -5.37 4.69
N GLY A 18 20.85 -5.76 3.40
CA GLY A 18 19.80 -6.59 2.79
C GLY A 18 18.50 -5.84 2.48
N ILE A 19 18.54 -4.50 2.46
CA ILE A 19 17.39 -3.65 2.13
C ILE A 19 17.53 -3.20 0.67
N THR A 20 16.69 -3.73 -0.19
CA THR A 20 16.72 -3.44 -1.64
C THR A 20 15.49 -2.68 -2.14
N HIS A 21 14.41 -2.68 -1.35
CA HIS A 21 13.12 -2.10 -1.73
C HIS A 21 12.85 -0.82 -0.93
N ALA A 22 12.32 0.20 -1.61
CA ALA A 22 11.95 1.47 -1.03
C ALA A 22 10.58 1.95 -1.53
N PHE A 23 9.73 2.37 -0.61
CA PHE A 23 8.36 2.81 -0.89
C PHE A 23 8.09 4.13 -0.18
N GLY A 24 7.38 5.08 -0.79
CA GLY A 24 7.16 6.35 -0.10
C GLY A 24 6.61 7.49 -0.90
N VAL A 25 6.41 8.60 -0.20
CA VAL A 25 6.02 9.90 -0.76
C VAL A 25 7.27 10.79 -0.82
N PRO A 26 7.54 11.47 -1.96
CA PRO A 26 8.73 12.28 -2.10
C PRO A 26 8.87 13.37 -1.03
N ASP A 27 10.12 13.57 -0.58
CA ASP A 27 10.49 14.60 0.38
C ASP A 27 11.73 15.36 -0.10
N SER A 28 11.75 16.65 0.18
CA SER A 28 12.83 17.57 -0.11
C SER A 28 14.13 17.30 0.64
N CYS A 29 14.11 16.87 1.92
CA CYS A 29 15.34 16.51 2.64
C CYS A 29 16.02 15.30 1.99
N LEU A 30 15.20 14.41 1.41
CA LEU A 30 15.63 13.20 0.73
C LEU A 30 15.89 13.42 -0.77
N LYS A 31 15.78 14.63 -1.32
CA LYS A 31 15.80 14.90 -2.78
C LYS A 31 16.93 14.17 -3.51
N GLY A 32 18.17 14.28 -3.03
CA GLY A 32 19.32 13.62 -3.67
C GLY A 32 19.19 12.09 -3.73
N PHE A 33 18.74 11.48 -2.63
CA PHE A 33 18.46 10.05 -2.55
C PHE A 33 17.31 9.64 -3.46
N LEU A 34 16.22 10.41 -3.48
CA LEU A 34 15.06 10.13 -4.32
C LEU A 34 15.41 10.26 -5.80
N SER A 35 16.14 11.31 -6.21
CA SER A 35 16.61 11.46 -7.59
C SER A 35 17.43 10.27 -8.06
N TYR A 36 18.27 9.70 -7.19
CA TYR A 36 18.99 8.46 -7.48
C TYR A 36 18.04 7.26 -7.65
N LEU A 37 17.06 7.07 -6.74
CA LEU A 37 16.09 5.97 -6.85
C LEU A 37 15.28 6.07 -8.13
N TYR A 38 14.71 7.23 -8.45
CA TYR A 38 13.93 7.44 -9.68
C TYR A 38 14.73 7.19 -10.96
N ALA A 39 16.04 7.46 -10.94
CA ALA A 39 16.89 7.29 -12.12
C ALA A 39 17.38 5.85 -12.30
N THR A 40 17.46 5.06 -11.22
CA THR A 40 18.19 3.77 -11.22
C THR A 40 17.35 2.57 -10.77
N LYS A 41 16.16 2.81 -10.21
CA LYS A 41 15.25 1.79 -9.68
C LYS A 41 13.88 1.90 -10.33
N HIS A 42 13.27 0.74 -10.52
CA HIS A 42 11.96 0.61 -11.11
C HIS A 42 11.11 -0.32 -10.25
N VAL A 43 9.82 -0.44 -10.59
CA VAL A 43 8.94 -1.44 -9.98
C VAL A 43 9.55 -2.83 -10.19
N PRO A 44 9.73 -3.66 -9.14
CA PRO A 44 9.19 -3.49 -7.79
C PRO A 44 10.16 -2.89 -6.74
N GLU A 45 11.42 -2.61 -7.10
CA GLU A 45 12.45 -2.11 -6.16
C GLU A 45 12.15 -0.72 -5.61
N HIS A 46 11.53 0.16 -6.40
CA HIS A 46 11.10 1.49 -5.95
C HIS A 46 9.66 1.76 -6.41
N ILE A 47 8.80 2.09 -5.44
CA ILE A 47 7.39 2.42 -5.71
C ILE A 47 7.03 3.72 -4.99
N THR A 48 6.57 4.71 -5.74
CA THR A 48 6.01 5.94 -5.18
C THR A 48 4.55 5.73 -4.82
N THR A 49 4.15 6.18 -3.64
CA THR A 49 2.77 6.05 -3.14
C THR A 49 2.06 7.39 -3.10
N ALA A 50 0.72 7.37 -3.11
CA ALA A 50 -0.08 8.60 -2.99
C ALA A 50 -0.19 9.13 -1.55
N SER A 51 0.06 8.26 -0.56
CA SER A 51 0.15 8.62 0.85
C SER A 51 1.26 7.84 1.55
N GLU A 52 1.75 8.38 2.68
CA GLU A 52 2.75 7.71 3.51
C GLU A 52 2.18 6.43 4.13
N GLY A 53 0.89 6.44 4.46
CA GLY A 53 0.21 5.26 4.97
C GLY A 53 0.23 4.09 3.98
N ALA A 54 0.10 4.36 2.67
CA ALA A 54 0.26 3.33 1.65
C ALA A 54 1.68 2.76 1.61
N ALA A 55 2.71 3.58 1.84
CA ALA A 55 4.09 3.10 1.91
C ALA A 55 4.29 2.12 3.08
N ILE A 56 3.70 2.43 4.24
CA ILE A 56 3.71 1.52 5.41
C ILE A 56 3.01 0.21 5.09
N ALA A 57 1.82 0.26 4.53
CA ALA A 57 1.06 -0.93 4.17
C ALA A 57 1.78 -1.79 3.12
N LEU A 58 2.36 -1.17 2.09
CA LEU A 58 3.13 -1.87 1.06
C LEU A 58 4.40 -2.52 1.64
N ALA A 59 5.16 -1.79 2.47
CA ALA A 59 6.30 -2.34 3.22
C ALA A 59 5.89 -3.51 4.14
N THR A 60 4.71 -3.41 4.76
CA THR A 60 4.15 -4.45 5.63
C THR A 60 3.88 -5.72 4.82
N GLY A 61 3.19 -5.60 3.69
CA GLY A 61 2.91 -6.74 2.81
C GLY A 61 4.17 -7.39 2.25
N TYR A 62 5.14 -6.57 1.87
CA TYR A 62 6.43 -7.06 1.39
C TYR A 62 7.15 -7.88 2.47
N TYR A 63 7.15 -7.41 3.73
CA TYR A 63 7.73 -8.19 4.82
C TYR A 63 6.98 -9.50 5.08
N LEU A 64 5.64 -9.47 5.07
CA LEU A 64 4.81 -10.66 5.31
C LEU A 64 5.11 -11.80 4.32
N SER A 65 5.38 -11.46 3.06
CA SER A 65 5.65 -12.45 2.01
C SER A 65 7.12 -12.81 1.87
N THR A 66 8.05 -11.90 2.19
CA THR A 66 9.49 -12.12 1.92
C THR A 66 10.37 -12.28 3.14
N ARG A 67 9.90 -11.86 4.33
CA ARG A 67 10.70 -11.68 5.56
C ARG A 67 11.85 -10.68 5.42
N LYS A 68 11.86 -9.87 4.37
CA LYS A 68 12.89 -8.86 4.11
C LYS A 68 12.40 -7.48 4.52
N LEU A 69 13.31 -6.70 5.11
CA LEU A 69 13.04 -5.31 5.42
C LEU A 69 12.92 -4.50 4.13
N ALA A 70 12.02 -3.51 4.14
CA ALA A 70 11.93 -2.47 3.13
C ALA A 70 12.08 -1.09 3.80
N VAL A 71 12.46 -0.11 2.98
CA VAL A 71 12.40 1.30 3.37
C VAL A 71 10.98 1.84 3.13
N ALA A 72 10.41 2.50 4.14
CA ALA A 72 9.29 3.40 3.96
C ALA A 72 9.80 4.85 4.16
N TYR A 73 9.87 5.64 3.09
CA TYR A 73 10.38 7.01 3.15
C TYR A 73 9.27 8.06 3.12
N MET A 74 9.49 9.16 3.84
CA MET A 74 8.56 10.27 3.95
C MET A 74 9.22 11.50 4.56
N GLN A 75 8.52 12.63 4.52
CA GLN A 75 8.81 13.76 5.40
C GLN A 75 8.23 13.51 6.81
N ASN A 76 8.74 14.17 7.84
CA ASN A 76 8.22 14.10 9.21
C ASN A 76 6.76 14.58 9.39
N SER A 77 6.23 15.46 8.54
CA SER A 77 4.78 15.74 8.52
C SER A 77 3.97 14.52 8.07
N GLY A 78 4.51 13.78 7.09
CA GLY A 78 3.99 12.50 6.62
C GLY A 78 4.03 11.38 7.67
N LEU A 79 4.93 11.46 8.65
CA LEU A 79 4.92 10.54 9.80
C LEU A 79 3.56 10.56 10.51
N ALA A 80 2.98 11.75 10.72
CA ALA A 80 1.67 11.89 11.35
C ALA A 80 0.55 11.20 10.53
N ASN A 81 0.57 11.35 9.21
CA ASN A 81 -0.36 10.66 8.30
C ASN A 81 -0.19 9.13 8.36
N SER A 82 1.05 8.67 8.56
CA SER A 82 1.40 7.25 8.57
C SER A 82 1.14 6.54 9.91
N LEU A 83 0.85 7.28 11.00
CA LEU A 83 0.67 6.70 12.33
C LEU A 83 -0.44 5.65 12.37
N ASN A 84 -1.55 5.87 11.66
CA ASN A 84 -2.65 4.92 11.66
C ASN A 84 -2.22 3.52 11.17
N PRO A 85 -1.63 3.36 9.97
CA PRO A 85 -1.10 2.06 9.54
C PRO A 85 0.14 1.62 10.30
N LEU A 86 1.00 2.52 10.79
CA LEU A 86 2.13 2.13 11.66
C LEU A 86 1.63 1.43 12.92
N GLN A 87 0.67 2.02 13.62
CA GLN A 87 0.10 1.45 14.84
C GLN A 87 -0.75 0.21 14.55
N SER A 88 -1.52 0.21 13.46
CA SER A 88 -2.50 -0.85 13.18
C SER A 88 -1.94 -2.06 12.45
N LEU A 89 -0.85 -1.89 11.69
CA LEU A 89 -0.25 -2.95 10.87
C LEU A 89 1.17 -3.31 11.31
N ALA A 90 1.95 -2.38 11.87
CA ALA A 90 3.38 -2.59 12.05
C ALA A 90 3.85 -2.59 13.50
N ALA A 91 3.15 -1.91 14.41
CA ALA A 91 3.53 -1.83 15.82
C ALA A 91 3.64 -3.21 16.46
N LYS A 92 4.61 -3.33 17.38
CA LYS A 92 4.98 -4.57 18.06
C LYS A 92 3.79 -5.22 18.77
N GLU A 93 2.94 -4.41 19.38
CA GLU A 93 1.76 -4.82 20.15
C GLU A 93 0.64 -5.37 19.27
N VAL A 94 0.70 -5.12 17.95
CA VAL A 94 -0.28 -5.60 16.99
C VAL A 94 0.31 -6.75 16.18
N PHE A 95 0.69 -6.53 14.93
CA PHE A 95 1.32 -7.57 14.13
C PHE A 95 2.82 -7.62 14.33
N GLY A 96 3.50 -6.53 14.72
CA GLY A 96 4.95 -6.49 14.89
C GLY A 96 5.71 -6.72 13.58
N ILE A 97 5.62 -5.75 12.67
CA ILE A 97 6.22 -5.83 11.34
C ILE A 97 7.44 -4.91 11.28
N PRO A 98 8.66 -5.45 11.15
CA PRO A 98 9.85 -4.64 11.10
C PRO A 98 10.03 -4.01 9.71
N MET A 99 10.44 -2.75 9.72
CA MET A 99 10.78 -1.97 8.53
C MET A 99 11.70 -0.81 8.91
N LEU A 100 12.38 -0.24 7.92
CA LEU A 100 13.19 0.96 8.11
C LEU A 100 12.41 2.17 7.61
N LEU A 101 12.05 3.08 8.51
CA LEU A 101 11.54 4.40 8.16
C LEU A 101 12.71 5.31 7.82
N VAL A 102 12.67 6.01 6.70
CA VAL A 102 13.64 7.06 6.35
C VAL A 102 12.89 8.37 6.30
N ILE A 103 13.07 9.21 7.34
CA ILE A 103 12.21 10.36 7.59
C ILE A 103 13.01 11.64 7.43
N GLY A 104 12.66 12.47 6.44
CA GLY A 104 13.20 13.83 6.33
C GLY A 104 12.75 14.73 7.48
N TRP A 105 13.69 15.41 8.13
CA TRP A 105 13.43 16.22 9.32
C TRP A 105 13.34 17.72 8.98
N ARG A 106 12.16 18.13 8.51
CA ARG A 106 11.84 19.56 8.31
C ARG A 106 11.51 20.24 9.63
N GLY A 107 11.86 21.51 9.77
CA GLY A 107 11.62 22.33 10.97
C GLY A 107 12.46 21.94 12.18
N ARG A 108 13.63 21.32 11.98
CA ARG A 108 14.51 20.90 13.08
C ARG A 108 14.89 22.11 13.95
N PRO A 109 14.85 22.00 15.29
CA PRO A 109 15.23 23.09 16.19
C PRO A 109 16.63 23.65 15.87
N GLY A 110 16.71 24.97 15.71
CA GLY A 110 17.97 25.67 15.40
C GLY A 110 18.26 25.84 13.91
N GLU A 111 17.42 25.31 13.01
CA GLU A 111 17.52 25.50 11.56
C GLU A 111 16.36 26.37 11.06
N HIS A 112 16.62 27.24 10.07
CA HIS A 112 15.58 28.00 9.39
C HIS A 112 14.86 27.10 8.38
N ASP A 113 13.54 27.06 8.43
CA ASP A 113 12.68 26.28 7.54
C ASP A 113 11.36 27.04 7.33
N GLU A 114 10.51 26.56 6.44
CA GLU A 114 9.20 27.12 6.16
C GLU A 114 8.30 27.09 7.42
N PRO A 115 7.45 28.11 7.64
CA PRO A 115 6.68 28.28 8.88
C PRO A 115 5.80 27.08 9.26
N GLU A 116 5.25 26.35 8.29
CA GLU A 116 4.41 25.17 8.52
C GLU A 116 5.15 24.02 9.22
N HIS A 117 6.48 24.00 9.15
CA HIS A 117 7.29 22.96 9.79
C HIS A 117 7.63 23.26 11.26
N ALA A 118 7.37 24.49 11.72
CA ALA A 118 7.78 24.96 13.05
C ALA A 118 7.18 24.13 14.21
N LEU A 119 6.01 23.52 14.01
CA LEU A 119 5.39 22.63 15.01
C LEU A 119 5.87 21.18 14.87
N ALA A 120 5.85 20.62 13.65
CA ALA A 120 6.14 19.21 13.43
C ALA A 120 7.61 18.85 13.67
N GLY A 121 8.53 19.75 13.32
CA GLY A 121 9.97 19.54 13.45
C GLY A 121 10.42 19.25 14.89
N PRO A 122 10.16 20.13 15.87
CA PRO A 122 10.52 19.89 17.27
C PRO A 122 9.87 18.63 17.88
N CYS A 123 8.64 18.31 17.46
CA CYS A 123 7.89 17.16 17.98
C CYS A 123 8.32 15.81 17.38
N THR A 124 9.11 15.78 16.30
CA THR A 124 9.43 14.53 15.58
C THR A 124 10.07 13.44 16.47
N PRO A 125 11.10 13.74 17.31
CA PRO A 125 11.67 12.75 18.23
C PRO A 125 10.69 12.21 19.26
N GLU A 126 9.85 13.08 19.82
CA GLU A 126 8.84 12.72 20.82
C GLU A 126 7.74 11.87 20.19
N LEU A 127 7.33 12.18 18.96
CA LEU A 127 6.35 11.39 18.22
C LEU A 127 6.84 9.96 17.98
N LEU A 128 8.10 9.78 17.57
CA LEU A 128 8.69 8.45 17.40
C LEU A 128 8.80 7.70 18.74
N THR A 129 9.26 8.39 19.79
CA THR A 129 9.43 7.81 21.13
C THR A 129 8.10 7.38 21.75
N SER A 130 7.10 8.25 21.72
CA SER A 130 5.75 7.99 22.29
C SER A 130 4.99 6.87 21.56
N ASN A 131 5.31 6.64 20.29
CA ASN A 131 4.74 5.54 19.51
C ASN A 131 5.59 4.26 19.55
N GLY A 132 6.68 4.24 20.34
CA GLY A 132 7.52 3.06 20.51
C GLY A 132 8.38 2.70 19.29
N PHE A 133 8.71 3.67 18.43
CA PHE A 133 9.55 3.49 17.26
C PHE A 133 10.98 3.96 17.54
N PRO A 134 11.96 3.04 17.74
CA PRO A 134 13.34 3.42 17.97
C PRO A 134 13.90 4.18 16.77
N PHE A 135 14.66 5.23 17.02
CA PHE A 135 15.24 6.02 15.94
C PHE A 135 16.66 6.47 16.25
N GLU A 136 17.42 6.75 15.20
CA GLU A 136 18.70 7.43 15.26
C GLU A 136 18.71 8.57 14.22
N VAL A 137 19.34 9.68 14.54
CA VAL A 137 19.55 10.80 13.60
C VAL A 137 20.71 10.45 12.69
N MET A 138 20.58 10.68 11.39
CA MET A 138 21.60 10.37 10.39
C MET A 138 22.92 11.10 10.70
N PRO A 139 24.04 10.37 10.92
CA PRO A 139 25.33 10.96 11.25
C PRO A 139 25.99 11.61 10.01
N GLU A 140 27.17 12.19 10.21
CA GLU A 140 27.82 13.02 9.21
C GLU A 140 28.51 12.23 8.08
N THR A 141 29.01 11.03 8.39
CA THR A 141 29.85 10.25 7.46
C THR A 141 29.21 8.93 7.03
N LEU A 142 29.52 8.47 5.81
CA LEU A 142 28.97 7.22 5.27
C LEU A 142 29.27 5.97 6.11
N PRO A 143 30.49 5.77 6.68
CA PRO A 143 30.75 4.65 7.57
C PRO A 143 29.84 4.63 8.80
N GLU A 144 29.66 5.76 9.48
CA GLU A 144 28.76 5.88 10.63
C GLU A 144 27.30 5.64 10.23
N ILE A 145 26.87 6.14 9.07
CA ILE A 145 25.51 5.91 8.55
C ILE A 145 25.27 4.41 8.32
N THR A 146 26.27 3.72 7.77
CA THR A 146 26.21 2.27 7.51
C THR A 146 26.09 1.49 8.82
N GLU A 147 26.83 1.88 9.86
CA GLU A 147 26.72 1.28 11.19
C GLU A 147 25.36 1.55 11.84
N VAL A 148 24.83 2.78 11.74
CA VAL A 148 23.49 3.13 12.22
C VAL A 148 22.43 2.26 11.55
N ILE A 149 22.46 2.15 10.21
CA ILE A 149 21.48 1.31 9.49
C ILE A 149 21.61 -0.16 9.90
N ALA A 150 22.82 -0.66 10.11
CA ALA A 150 23.03 -2.02 10.61
C ALA A 150 22.42 -2.22 12.01
N ARG A 151 22.66 -1.28 12.94
CA ARG A 151 22.06 -1.33 14.29
C ARG A 151 20.55 -1.23 14.27
N LEU A 152 19.99 -0.30 13.50
CA LEU A 152 18.54 -0.14 13.34
C LEU A 152 17.93 -1.40 12.71
N SER A 153 18.52 -1.93 11.64
CA SER A 153 18.04 -3.15 10.96
C SER A 153 18.03 -4.36 11.89
N LYS A 154 19.09 -4.51 12.71
CA LYS A 154 19.14 -5.55 13.75
C LYS A 154 18.02 -5.35 14.77
N LYS A 155 17.87 -4.13 15.31
CA LYS A 155 16.82 -3.80 16.29
C LYS A 155 15.41 -4.01 15.75
N ALA A 156 15.17 -3.70 14.47
CA ALA A 156 13.89 -3.93 13.82
C ALA A 156 13.54 -5.42 13.83
N ARG A 157 14.46 -6.28 13.33
CA ARG A 157 14.26 -7.73 13.25
C ARG A 157 14.10 -8.38 14.63
N GLU A 158 14.96 -8.04 15.59
CA GLU A 158 14.89 -8.62 16.95
C GLU A 158 13.69 -8.09 17.74
N GLY A 159 13.31 -6.83 17.49
CA GLY A 159 12.22 -6.16 18.19
C GLY A 159 10.84 -6.36 17.57
N ASN A 160 10.75 -6.90 16.35
CA ASN A 160 9.54 -6.94 15.53
C ASN A 160 8.82 -5.57 15.50
N THR A 161 9.58 -4.51 15.23
CA THR A 161 9.08 -3.14 15.28
C THR A 161 9.68 -2.27 14.18
N PRO A 162 8.94 -1.27 13.65
CA PRO A 162 9.52 -0.23 12.82
C PRO A 162 10.62 0.52 13.55
N VAL A 163 11.66 0.89 12.82
CA VAL A 163 12.76 1.73 13.30
C VAL A 163 12.97 2.89 12.34
N ALA A 164 13.45 4.04 12.79
CA ALA A 164 13.60 5.21 11.95
C ALA A 164 15.05 5.73 11.86
N LEU A 165 15.47 6.04 10.64
CA LEU A 165 16.59 6.94 10.37
C LEU A 165 16.01 8.33 10.11
N VAL A 166 16.28 9.28 11.00
CA VAL A 166 15.81 10.67 10.86
C VAL A 166 16.90 11.47 10.14
N VAL A 167 16.57 12.06 9.00
CA VAL A 167 17.52 12.70 8.08
C VAL A 167 17.38 14.22 8.15
N PRO A 168 18.36 14.95 8.72
CA PRO A 168 18.37 16.41 8.69
C PRO A 168 18.34 16.99 7.26
N ASN A 169 18.10 18.29 7.16
CA ASN A 169 18.17 19.00 5.88
C ASN A 169 19.59 18.91 5.28
N HIS A 170 19.66 18.94 3.95
CA HIS A 170 20.92 19.04 3.18
C HIS A 170 21.95 17.93 3.45
N ARG A 171 21.51 16.71 3.79
CA ARG A 171 22.41 15.57 4.03
C ARG A 171 22.84 14.83 2.77
N PHE A 172 22.00 14.78 1.73
CA PHE A 172 22.33 14.12 0.46
C PHE A 172 22.92 15.10 -0.56
N ALA A 173 23.92 14.63 -1.31
CA ALA A 173 24.42 15.35 -2.48
C ALA A 173 23.37 15.33 -3.59
N GLU A 174 23.43 16.33 -4.48
CA GLU A 174 22.61 16.32 -5.69
C GLU A 174 23.00 15.12 -6.55
N TYR A 175 22.03 14.29 -6.93
CA TYR A 175 22.23 13.25 -7.93
C TYR A 175 21.89 13.80 -9.31
N ARG A 176 22.88 13.86 -10.19
CA ARG A 176 22.67 14.11 -11.61
C ARG A 176 22.91 12.78 -12.32
N PRO A 177 21.89 12.23 -13.01
CA PRO A 177 22.14 11.11 -13.90
C PRO A 177 23.25 11.50 -14.87
N GLU A 178 24.25 10.63 -15.06
CA GLU A 178 25.17 10.81 -16.19
C GLU A 178 24.31 10.90 -17.46
N GLU A 179 24.62 11.82 -18.39
CA GLU A 179 23.88 12.06 -19.63
C GLU A 179 23.95 10.84 -20.59
N THR A 180 23.41 9.70 -20.17
CA THR A 180 23.22 8.49 -20.95
C THR A 180 22.14 7.63 -20.29
N ALA A 181 20.90 8.09 -20.37
CA ALA A 181 19.70 7.28 -20.62
C ALA A 181 18.46 8.18 -20.49
N GLN A 182 18.05 8.81 -21.59
CA GLN A 182 16.64 9.11 -21.80
C GLN A 182 15.88 7.78 -21.71
N ASN A 183 15.28 7.49 -20.56
CA ASN A 183 14.24 6.48 -20.44
C ASN A 183 13.33 6.82 -19.26
N GLY A 184 12.16 7.40 -19.58
CA GLY A 184 10.94 7.11 -18.83
C GLY A 184 10.51 8.08 -17.75
N ILE A 185 10.46 9.39 -18.02
CA ILE A 185 9.49 10.27 -17.34
C ILE A 185 8.79 11.09 -18.42
N ASN A 186 7.45 11.02 -18.43
CA ASN A 186 6.57 11.77 -19.32
C ASN A 186 6.96 13.25 -19.37
N GLU A 187 7.25 13.75 -20.57
CA GLU A 187 7.35 15.18 -20.85
C GLU A 187 6.01 15.85 -20.51
N ALA A 188 6.01 16.64 -19.44
CA ALA A 188 5.00 17.65 -19.19
C ALA A 188 5.64 19.04 -19.26
N VAL A 189 5.39 19.68 -20.41
CA VAL A 189 5.13 21.12 -20.58
C VAL A 189 6.28 22.08 -20.27
N ASN A 190 6.92 22.57 -21.33
CA ASN A 190 7.23 23.99 -21.50
C ASN A 190 7.40 24.32 -22.98
N GLY A 191 6.28 24.60 -23.65
CA GLY A 191 6.24 25.17 -24.99
C GLY A 191 5.72 26.60 -24.91
N ALA A 192 6.62 27.56 -25.14
CA ALA A 192 6.29 28.97 -25.28
C ALA A 192 5.24 29.18 -26.40
N VAL A 193 4.27 30.04 -26.10
CA VAL A 193 3.24 30.49 -27.04
C VAL A 193 3.89 31.26 -28.18
N ASN A 194 3.73 30.80 -29.42
CA ASN A 194 3.62 31.64 -30.62
C ASN A 194 3.24 30.81 -31.88
N GLY A 195 2.11 31.17 -32.51
CA GLY A 195 2.00 31.17 -33.97
C GLY A 195 1.35 29.98 -34.71
N ASN A 196 0.08 30.18 -35.05
CA ASN A 196 -0.71 29.66 -36.19
C ASN A 196 -1.26 28.22 -36.25
N PRO A 197 -2.52 28.04 -36.74
CA PRO A 197 -3.26 26.79 -36.66
C PRO A 197 -3.30 26.08 -38.01
N THR A 198 -2.63 24.93 -38.13
CA THR A 198 -2.88 24.01 -39.25
C THR A 198 -2.83 22.56 -38.77
N GLY A 199 -3.96 21.89 -38.99
CA GLY A 199 -4.27 20.46 -38.81
C GLY A 199 -3.17 19.52 -38.33
N ILE A 200 -3.39 18.94 -37.16
CA ILE A 200 -2.72 17.69 -36.75
C ILE A 200 -3.83 16.73 -36.31
N GLU A 201 -3.97 15.65 -37.08
CA GLU A 201 -4.78 14.49 -36.74
C GLU A 201 -4.43 14.02 -35.31
N SER A 202 -5.46 13.85 -34.49
CA SER A 202 -5.31 13.30 -33.14
C SER A 202 -4.75 11.88 -33.23
N LYS A 203 -3.51 11.70 -32.78
CA LYS A 203 -2.95 10.39 -32.48
C LYS A 203 -3.90 9.68 -31.51
N LYS A 204 -4.57 8.64 -32.02
CA LYS A 204 -5.48 7.77 -31.27
C LYS A 204 -4.85 7.34 -29.93
N TRP A 205 -5.41 7.84 -28.83
CA TRP A 205 -5.22 7.26 -27.50
C TRP A 205 -5.56 5.76 -27.57
N LYS A 206 -4.57 4.89 -27.33
CA LYS A 206 -4.76 3.45 -27.41
C LYS A 206 -5.56 2.95 -26.19
N ARG A 207 -6.84 2.66 -26.48
CA ARG A 207 -7.85 1.81 -25.81
C ARG A 207 -8.11 2.01 -24.29
N PRO A 208 -9.35 2.31 -23.88
CA PRO A 208 -9.74 2.22 -22.48
C PRO A 208 -9.60 0.76 -22.00
N SER A 209 -9.16 0.60 -20.76
CA SER A 209 -9.34 -0.62 -19.96
C SER A 209 -10.69 -1.29 -20.23
N ARG A 210 -10.73 -2.61 -20.34
CA ARG A 210 -11.97 -3.35 -20.57
C ARG A 210 -12.79 -3.33 -19.27
N VAL A 211 -13.87 -2.53 -19.27
CA VAL A 211 -14.90 -2.55 -18.23
C VAL A 211 -16.01 -3.48 -18.73
N GLU A 212 -16.36 -4.48 -17.93
CA GLU A 212 -17.49 -5.36 -18.18
C GLU A 212 -18.53 -5.17 -17.08
N GLU A 213 -19.75 -4.85 -17.49
CA GLU A 213 -20.89 -4.58 -16.61
C GLU A 213 -21.85 -5.76 -16.70
N TRP A 214 -21.90 -6.55 -15.63
CA TRP A 214 -22.74 -7.75 -15.49
C TRP A 214 -23.65 -7.62 -14.26
N ARG A 215 -24.15 -6.42 -14.01
CA ARG A 215 -25.24 -6.19 -13.05
C ARG A 215 -26.60 -6.53 -13.66
N SER A 216 -27.49 -7.07 -12.84
CA SER A 216 -28.90 -7.25 -13.16
C SER A 216 -29.59 -5.89 -13.33
N ALA A 217 -30.63 -5.83 -14.17
CA ALA A 217 -31.42 -4.62 -14.37
C ALA A 217 -32.43 -4.36 -13.23
N GLY A 218 -32.54 -5.27 -12.27
CA GLY A 218 -33.51 -5.22 -11.17
C GLY A 218 -33.00 -4.46 -9.95
N ALA A 219 -33.91 -4.05 -9.08
CA ALA A 219 -33.57 -3.40 -7.81
C ALA A 219 -33.16 -4.40 -6.71
N ASP A 220 -33.53 -5.67 -6.85
CA ASP A 220 -33.24 -6.70 -5.87
C ASP A 220 -31.80 -7.22 -6.04
N LEU A 221 -30.97 -6.99 -5.02
CA LEU A 221 -29.59 -7.46 -4.97
C LEU A 221 -29.52 -8.85 -4.30
N PRO A 222 -29.23 -9.94 -5.04
CA PRO A 222 -29.32 -11.30 -4.52
C PRO A 222 -28.14 -11.70 -3.63
N LEU A 223 -27.01 -11.02 -3.74
CA LEU A 223 -25.81 -11.30 -2.95
C LEU A 223 -25.82 -10.54 -1.62
N SER A 224 -25.50 -11.21 -0.52
CA SER A 224 -24.99 -10.57 0.70
C SER A 224 -23.46 -10.50 0.67
N ARG A 225 -22.85 -9.67 1.53
CA ARG A 225 -21.38 -9.63 1.70
C ARG A 225 -20.81 -11.01 2.03
N GLU A 226 -21.41 -11.71 3.00
CA GLU A 226 -20.97 -13.05 3.39
C GLU A 226 -21.02 -14.02 2.22
N TYR A 227 -22.13 -14.03 1.46
CA TYR A 227 -22.28 -14.95 0.34
C TYR A 227 -21.32 -14.64 -0.81
N ALA A 228 -21.04 -13.36 -1.07
CA ALA A 228 -20.00 -12.94 -2.01
C ALA A 228 -18.61 -13.42 -1.57
N ILE A 229 -18.26 -13.28 -0.28
CA ILE A 229 -16.99 -13.79 0.27
C ILE A 229 -16.91 -15.32 0.14
N ARG A 230 -17.97 -16.07 0.47
CA ARG A 230 -18.02 -17.53 0.26
C ARG A 230 -17.81 -17.88 -1.21
N CYS A 231 -18.37 -17.09 -2.13
CA CYS A 231 -18.16 -17.29 -3.55
C CYS A 231 -16.67 -17.15 -3.90
N VAL A 232 -16.02 -16.06 -3.49
CA VAL A 232 -14.58 -15.82 -3.72
C VAL A 232 -13.72 -16.94 -3.12
N LEU A 233 -13.91 -17.29 -1.84
CA LEU A 233 -13.08 -18.27 -1.14
C LEU A 233 -13.12 -19.66 -1.80
N LYS A 234 -14.28 -20.09 -2.33
CA LYS A 234 -14.44 -21.36 -3.05
C LYS A 234 -13.66 -21.46 -4.36
N ARG A 235 -13.17 -20.34 -4.92
CA ARG A 235 -12.41 -20.30 -6.20
C ARG A 235 -10.92 -20.03 -5.99
N LEU A 236 -10.44 -20.03 -4.75
CA LEU A 236 -9.02 -19.93 -4.48
C LEU A 236 -8.31 -21.22 -4.89
N TYR A 237 -7.25 -21.09 -5.69
CA TYR A 237 -6.34 -22.20 -5.95
C TYR A 237 -5.46 -22.45 -4.72
N GLU A 238 -4.76 -23.59 -4.67
CA GLU A 238 -3.96 -24.01 -3.52
C GLU A 238 -2.96 -22.94 -3.03
N LYS A 239 -2.32 -22.22 -3.95
CA LYS A 239 -1.34 -21.17 -3.64
C LYS A 239 -1.93 -19.79 -3.44
N ASP A 240 -3.23 -19.60 -3.64
CA ASP A 240 -3.81 -18.27 -3.49
C ASP A 240 -3.91 -17.89 -2.01
N VAL A 241 -3.70 -16.61 -1.73
CA VAL A 241 -3.85 -16.03 -0.39
C VAL A 241 -4.80 -14.84 -0.45
N THR A 242 -5.48 -14.54 0.67
CA THR A 242 -6.37 -13.39 0.77
C THR A 242 -5.80 -12.35 1.73
N VAL A 243 -5.96 -11.08 1.38
CA VAL A 243 -5.71 -9.95 2.27
C VAL A 243 -7.01 -9.17 2.40
N SER A 244 -7.57 -9.07 3.60
CA SER A 244 -8.86 -8.43 3.80
C SER A 244 -8.80 -7.14 4.59
N SER A 245 -9.71 -6.22 4.28
CA SER A 245 -9.90 -4.97 5.02
C SER A 245 -10.51 -5.21 6.40
N VAL A 246 -10.50 -4.16 7.23
CA VAL A 246 -11.07 -4.17 8.58
C VAL A 246 -12.55 -4.54 8.63
N GLY A 247 -13.01 -4.92 9.84
CA GLY A 247 -14.43 -5.04 10.15
C GLY A 247 -15.06 -6.32 9.60
N GLY A 248 -16.19 -6.16 8.89
CA GLY A 248 -17.02 -7.27 8.43
C GLY A 248 -16.30 -8.28 7.53
N ASN A 249 -15.48 -7.81 6.60
CA ASN A 249 -14.76 -8.67 5.64
C ASN A 249 -13.84 -9.67 6.35
N SER A 250 -12.90 -9.18 7.18
CA SER A 250 -12.00 -10.04 7.96
C SER A 250 -12.76 -11.01 8.87
N ARG A 251 -13.85 -10.58 9.50
CA ARG A 251 -14.63 -11.42 10.42
C ARG A 251 -15.41 -12.53 9.70
N GLU A 252 -15.97 -12.24 8.53
CA GLU A 252 -16.66 -13.25 7.72
C GLU A 252 -15.68 -14.25 7.12
N ILE A 253 -14.51 -13.82 6.63
CA ILE A 253 -13.46 -14.75 6.19
C ILE A 253 -13.04 -15.67 7.32
N TYR A 254 -12.80 -15.12 8.52
CA TYR A 254 -12.48 -15.89 9.71
C TYR A 254 -13.56 -16.94 10.04
N MET A 255 -14.82 -16.50 10.09
CA MET A 255 -15.97 -17.36 10.35
C MET A 255 -16.06 -18.50 9.33
N ILE A 256 -16.05 -18.16 8.04
CA ILE A 256 -16.20 -19.12 6.94
C ILE A 256 -15.09 -20.17 6.97
N ARG A 257 -13.83 -19.77 7.20
CA ARG A 257 -12.71 -20.72 7.29
C ARG A 257 -12.86 -21.66 8.49
N LYS A 258 -13.25 -21.14 9.66
CA LYS A 258 -13.48 -21.98 10.86
C LYS A 258 -14.63 -22.97 10.65
N GLU A 259 -15.74 -22.53 10.04
CA GLU A 259 -16.87 -23.40 9.70
C GLU A 259 -16.47 -24.55 8.76
N ASN A 260 -15.60 -24.27 7.79
CA ASN A 260 -15.09 -25.27 6.85
C ASN A 260 -13.97 -26.15 7.43
N GLY A 261 -13.49 -25.87 8.66
CA GLY A 261 -12.32 -26.53 9.22
C GLY A 261 -11.01 -26.20 8.49
N GLU A 262 -10.95 -25.07 7.78
CA GLU A 262 -9.77 -24.61 7.06
C GLU A 262 -8.82 -23.86 7.99
N ASP A 263 -7.52 -23.98 7.73
CA ASP A 263 -6.52 -23.17 8.41
C ASP A 263 -6.60 -21.69 7.98
N LEU A 264 -6.08 -20.80 8.83
CA LEU A 264 -6.07 -19.36 8.61
C LEU A 264 -4.78 -18.86 7.95
N SER A 265 -3.79 -19.73 7.68
CA SER A 265 -2.46 -19.33 7.17
C SER A 265 -2.52 -18.67 5.79
N ARG A 266 -3.62 -18.84 5.07
CA ARG A 266 -3.83 -18.25 3.74
C ARG A 266 -4.67 -16.97 3.77
N SER A 267 -4.95 -16.42 4.95
CA SER A 267 -5.74 -15.19 5.11
C SER A 267 -5.10 -14.21 6.08
N PHE A 268 -4.62 -13.09 5.55
CA PHE A 268 -4.27 -11.94 6.36
C PHE A 268 -5.53 -11.14 6.70
N LEU A 269 -5.89 -11.16 7.98
CA LEU A 269 -7.09 -10.53 8.51
C LEU A 269 -6.75 -9.18 9.14
N SER A 270 -6.85 -8.09 8.37
CA SER A 270 -6.54 -6.76 8.92
C SER A 270 -7.53 -6.38 10.01
N ILE A 271 -7.02 -5.84 11.11
CA ILE A 271 -7.82 -5.38 12.26
C ILE A 271 -7.91 -3.84 12.37
N GLY A 272 -7.04 -3.13 11.64
CA GLY A 272 -7.01 -1.66 11.54
C GLY A 272 -6.49 -1.21 10.17
N ALA A 273 -6.14 0.07 10.03
CA ALA A 273 -5.67 0.68 8.77
C ALA A 273 -6.68 0.61 7.60
N MET A 274 -7.92 1.07 7.85
CA MET A 274 -8.92 1.22 6.78
C MET A 274 -8.33 2.06 5.61
N GLY A 275 -8.64 1.67 4.38
CA GLY A 275 -8.14 2.25 3.13
C GLY A 275 -6.74 1.84 2.70
N HIS A 276 -6.09 0.94 3.44
CA HIS A 276 -4.73 0.49 3.14
C HIS A 276 -4.64 -0.97 2.67
N THR A 277 -5.79 -1.63 2.44
CA THR A 277 -5.86 -3.04 2.06
C THR A 277 -5.17 -3.31 0.72
N TYR A 278 -5.40 -2.46 -0.29
CA TYR A 278 -4.81 -2.66 -1.62
C TYR A 278 -3.28 -2.48 -1.63
N PRO A 279 -2.68 -1.41 -1.06
CA PRO A 279 -1.23 -1.33 -0.91
C PRO A 279 -0.63 -2.51 -0.13
N LEU A 280 -1.31 -2.96 0.93
CA LEU A 280 -0.89 -4.14 1.70
C LEU A 280 -0.87 -5.41 0.83
N ALA A 281 -1.95 -5.67 0.09
CA ALA A 281 -2.05 -6.80 -0.82
C ALA A 281 -1.03 -6.73 -1.96
N TYR A 282 -0.77 -5.53 -2.49
CA TYR A 282 0.32 -5.30 -3.45
C TYR A 282 1.65 -5.73 -2.84
N GLY A 283 1.97 -5.26 -1.63
CA GLY A 283 3.20 -5.65 -0.93
C GLY A 283 3.34 -7.16 -0.78
N VAL A 284 2.26 -7.85 -0.38
CA VAL A 284 2.24 -9.33 -0.30
C VAL A 284 2.51 -9.95 -1.68
N GLN A 285 1.92 -9.38 -2.72
CA GLN A 285 2.06 -9.89 -4.08
C GLN A 285 3.50 -9.84 -4.60
N LEU A 286 4.30 -8.85 -4.17
CA LEU A 286 5.71 -8.73 -4.54
C LEU A 286 6.56 -9.93 -4.10
N GLY A 287 6.25 -10.53 -2.93
CA GLY A 287 6.92 -11.74 -2.44
C GLY A 287 6.22 -13.04 -2.82
N HIS A 288 5.11 -12.99 -3.55
CA HIS A 288 4.28 -14.16 -3.87
C HIS A 288 4.10 -14.40 -5.38
N PRO A 289 5.18 -14.56 -6.16
CA PRO A 289 5.07 -14.74 -7.62
C PRO A 289 4.40 -16.06 -8.04
N SER A 290 4.26 -17.02 -7.12
CA SER A 290 3.79 -18.38 -7.43
C SER A 290 2.27 -18.58 -7.31
N GLY A 291 1.54 -17.59 -6.80
CA GLY A 291 0.09 -17.62 -6.64
C GLY A 291 -0.53 -16.23 -6.76
N ARG A 292 -1.84 -16.14 -6.58
CA ARG A 292 -2.59 -14.88 -6.60
C ARG A 292 -2.77 -14.33 -5.19
N VAL A 293 -2.72 -13.02 -5.07
CA VAL A 293 -3.20 -12.30 -3.88
C VAL A 293 -4.57 -11.73 -4.18
N ILE A 294 -5.56 -12.14 -3.38
CA ILE A 294 -6.93 -11.64 -3.49
C ILE A 294 -7.15 -10.58 -2.40
N CYS A 295 -7.16 -9.32 -2.80
CA CYS A 295 -7.47 -8.18 -1.94
C CYS A 295 -9.00 -8.07 -1.80
N ILE A 296 -9.53 -8.26 -0.59
CA ILE A 296 -10.98 -8.18 -0.32
C ILE A 296 -11.24 -6.95 0.56
N GLU A 297 -11.80 -5.91 -0.04
CA GLU A 297 -12.01 -4.61 0.59
C GLU A 297 -13.48 -4.19 0.53
N GLY A 298 -13.96 -3.42 1.51
CA GLY A 298 -15.29 -2.81 1.47
C GLY A 298 -15.24 -1.44 0.79
N ASP A 299 -16.33 -1.04 0.14
CA ASP A 299 -16.54 0.29 -0.45
C ASP A 299 -16.07 1.47 0.43
N GLY A 300 -16.40 1.50 1.72
CA GLY A 300 -15.96 2.57 2.63
C GLY A 300 -14.44 2.62 2.82
N SER A 301 -13.78 1.46 2.81
CA SER A 301 -12.32 1.35 2.88
C SER A 301 -11.70 1.76 1.55
N PHE A 302 -12.23 1.25 0.44
CA PHE A 302 -11.84 1.61 -0.92
C PHE A 302 -11.90 3.13 -1.18
N LEU A 303 -12.95 3.81 -0.70
CA LEU A 303 -13.13 5.26 -0.84
C LEU A 303 -12.16 6.09 0.01
N MET A 304 -11.78 5.59 1.18
CA MET A 304 -10.95 6.34 2.13
C MET A 304 -9.60 6.74 1.52
N HIS A 305 -9.01 5.87 0.69
CA HIS A 305 -7.76 6.14 0.00
C HIS A 305 -7.74 5.65 -1.46
N THR A 306 -8.75 5.99 -2.26
CA THR A 306 -8.78 5.64 -3.69
C THR A 306 -7.59 6.21 -4.47
N SER A 307 -6.98 7.31 -4.00
CA SER A 307 -5.75 7.87 -4.59
C SER A 307 -4.59 6.87 -4.59
N ASN A 308 -4.47 6.02 -3.57
CA ASN A 308 -3.46 4.97 -3.53
C ASN A 308 -3.63 3.99 -4.69
N ILE A 309 -4.87 3.63 -4.99
CA ILE A 309 -5.21 2.73 -6.09
C ILE A 309 -4.91 3.39 -7.43
N ALA A 310 -5.24 4.68 -7.58
CA ALA A 310 -4.97 5.44 -8.79
C ALA A 310 -3.47 5.48 -9.15
N VAL A 311 -2.58 5.44 -8.16
CA VAL A 311 -1.13 5.40 -8.37
C VAL A 311 -0.64 3.96 -8.56
N LEU A 312 -1.08 3.02 -7.74
CA LEU A 312 -0.50 1.68 -7.67
C LEU A 312 -1.02 0.72 -8.75
N ALA A 313 -2.30 0.80 -9.13
CA ALA A 313 -2.93 -0.24 -9.96
C ALA A 313 -2.39 -0.31 -11.40
N ALA A 314 -1.79 0.78 -11.89
CA ALA A 314 -1.22 0.87 -13.23
C ALA A 314 -0.02 -0.07 -13.43
N GLU A 315 0.81 -0.20 -12.38
CA GLU A 315 2.06 -0.97 -12.34
C GLU A 315 1.92 -2.21 -11.44
N ALA A 316 0.70 -2.58 -11.05
CA ALA A 316 0.47 -3.73 -10.19
C ALA A 316 0.78 -5.06 -10.90
N PRO A 317 1.32 -6.06 -10.17
CA PRO A 317 1.51 -7.41 -10.71
C PRO A 317 0.20 -7.99 -11.26
N SER A 318 0.29 -8.79 -12.32
CA SER A 318 -0.89 -9.35 -13.01
C SER A 318 -1.70 -10.32 -12.14
N ASN A 319 -1.11 -10.87 -11.09
CA ASN A 319 -1.71 -11.83 -10.17
C ASN A 319 -2.38 -11.21 -8.93
N LEU A 320 -2.42 -9.87 -8.83
CA LEU A 320 -3.20 -9.16 -7.81
C LEU A 320 -4.63 -8.92 -8.29
N ILE A 321 -5.61 -9.51 -7.60
CA ILE A 321 -7.04 -9.33 -7.86
C ILE A 321 -7.65 -8.52 -6.72
N HIS A 322 -8.30 -7.40 -7.04
CA HIS A 322 -8.99 -6.56 -6.07
C HIS A 322 -10.50 -6.78 -6.14
N VAL A 323 -11.07 -7.35 -5.10
CA VAL A 323 -12.51 -7.50 -4.90
C VAL A 323 -13.00 -6.43 -3.94
N VAL A 324 -13.84 -5.51 -4.44
CA VAL A 324 -14.49 -4.48 -3.63
C VAL A 324 -15.94 -4.90 -3.39
N ILE A 325 -16.31 -5.14 -2.13
CA ILE A 325 -17.70 -5.39 -1.75
C ILE A 325 -18.40 -4.05 -1.50
N HIS A 326 -19.42 -3.76 -2.31
CA HIS A 326 -20.16 -2.50 -2.30
C HIS A 326 -21.59 -2.70 -1.80
N ASN A 327 -21.91 -2.15 -0.63
CA ASN A 327 -23.25 -2.20 -0.02
C ASN A 327 -23.76 -0.80 0.40
N SER A 328 -22.98 0.24 0.13
CA SER A 328 -23.26 1.64 0.42
C SER A 328 -23.39 1.99 1.90
N ILE A 329 -22.85 1.18 2.82
CA ILE A 329 -22.92 1.43 4.28
C ILE A 329 -21.64 1.09 5.04
N HIS A 330 -21.32 1.88 6.07
CA HIS A 330 -20.35 1.52 7.10
C HIS A 330 -20.96 0.52 8.10
N CYS A 331 -21.14 -0.72 7.65
CA CYS A 331 -21.81 -1.77 8.41
C CYS A 331 -21.20 -2.00 9.82
N SER A 332 -19.88 -1.91 9.97
CA SER A 332 -19.21 -2.21 11.26
C SER A 332 -19.40 -1.16 12.35
N THR A 333 -19.87 0.05 12.01
CA THR A 333 -20.03 1.18 12.96
C THR A 333 -21.48 1.55 13.23
N GLY A 334 -22.44 0.79 12.69
CA GLY A 334 -23.87 1.07 12.83
C GLY A 334 -24.61 1.33 11.51
N SER A 335 -24.04 0.90 10.38
CA SER A 335 -24.68 0.96 9.06
C SER A 335 -25.01 2.39 8.59
N GLN A 336 -24.15 3.35 8.94
CA GLN A 336 -24.25 4.71 8.40
C GLN A 336 -24.07 4.66 6.87
N PRO A 337 -24.89 5.39 6.09
CA PRO A 337 -24.78 5.40 4.64
C PRO A 337 -23.46 6.03 4.18
N LEU A 338 -22.91 5.52 3.09
CA LEU A 338 -21.81 6.18 2.39
C LEU A 338 -22.33 7.39 1.62
N PRO A 339 -21.67 8.56 1.68
CA PRO A 339 -22.10 9.77 0.98
C PRO A 339 -21.73 9.75 -0.53
N ILE A 340 -21.93 8.60 -1.19
CA ILE A 340 -21.74 8.42 -2.64
C ILE A 340 -22.77 7.44 -3.17
N SER A 341 -23.34 7.70 -4.34
CA SER A 341 -24.24 6.75 -5.00
C SER A 341 -23.45 5.58 -5.58
N THR A 342 -24.11 4.43 -5.77
CA THR A 342 -23.53 3.28 -6.47
C THR A 342 -22.99 3.67 -7.84
N GLU A 343 -23.75 4.43 -8.64
CA GLU A 343 -23.30 4.83 -9.98
C GLU A 343 -22.06 5.73 -9.95
N ASN A 344 -21.96 6.65 -8.98
CA ASN A 344 -20.77 7.48 -8.84
C ASN A 344 -19.56 6.65 -8.39
N LEU A 345 -19.75 5.66 -7.51
CA LEU A 345 -18.67 4.75 -7.10
C LEU A 345 -18.20 3.87 -8.26
N LEU A 346 -19.13 3.32 -9.06
CA LEU A 346 -18.79 2.52 -10.24
C LEU A 346 -18.12 3.38 -11.32
N SER A 347 -18.55 4.62 -11.52
CA SER A 347 -17.88 5.57 -12.41
C SER A 347 -16.46 5.89 -11.95
N LEU A 348 -16.26 6.12 -10.64
CA LEU A 348 -14.94 6.33 -10.05
C LEU A 348 -14.04 5.10 -10.26
N ALA A 349 -14.54 3.91 -9.91
CA ALA A 349 -13.86 2.63 -10.12
C ALA A 349 -13.52 2.38 -11.60
N GLY A 350 -14.43 2.77 -12.50
CA GLY A 350 -14.28 2.70 -13.94
C GLY A 350 -13.13 3.54 -14.48
N GLY A 351 -12.78 4.64 -13.81
CA GLY A 351 -11.66 5.51 -14.17
C GLY A 351 -10.28 5.03 -13.70
N LEU A 352 -10.21 4.05 -12.78
CA LEU A 352 -8.94 3.60 -12.20
C LEU A 352 -8.11 2.77 -13.18
N PRO A 353 -6.76 2.78 -13.09
CA PRO A 353 -5.88 2.25 -14.13
C PRO A 353 -5.70 0.72 -14.10
N TYR A 354 -6.70 -0.03 -13.65
CA TYR A 354 -6.75 -1.49 -13.77
C TYR A 354 -6.85 -1.91 -15.25
N LYS A 355 -6.21 -3.04 -15.58
CA LYS A 355 -6.27 -3.61 -16.94
C LYS A 355 -7.64 -4.24 -17.22
N GLN A 356 -8.24 -4.85 -16.21
CA GLN A 356 -9.57 -5.44 -16.26
C GLN A 356 -10.43 -4.92 -15.12
N LYS A 357 -11.71 -4.64 -15.43
CA LYS A 357 -12.70 -4.15 -14.47
C LYS A 357 -14.00 -4.88 -14.70
N PHE A 358 -14.53 -5.52 -13.66
CA PHE A 358 -15.79 -6.23 -13.67
C PHE A 358 -16.72 -5.66 -12.61
N PHE A 359 -17.93 -5.29 -13.00
CA PHE A 359 -18.99 -4.87 -12.07
C PHE A 359 -20.09 -5.92 -12.09
N VAL A 360 -20.39 -6.48 -10.93
CA VAL A 360 -21.24 -7.68 -10.80
C VAL A 360 -22.17 -7.54 -9.59
N ASP A 361 -23.34 -8.16 -9.65
CA ASP A 361 -24.29 -8.23 -8.51
C ASP A 361 -24.87 -9.64 -8.29
N THR A 362 -24.46 -10.62 -9.08
CA THR A 362 -24.89 -12.03 -9.02
C THR A 362 -23.72 -12.97 -8.72
N ALA A 363 -24.04 -14.16 -8.18
CA ALA A 363 -23.02 -15.17 -7.90
C ALA A 363 -22.38 -15.71 -9.18
N GLU A 364 -23.18 -15.83 -10.24
CA GLU A 364 -22.78 -16.23 -11.59
C GLU A 364 -21.82 -15.21 -12.19
N GLY A 365 -22.19 -13.91 -12.17
CA GLY A 365 -21.33 -12.83 -12.65
C GLY A 365 -20.01 -12.75 -11.87
N LEU A 366 -20.06 -12.87 -10.53
CA LEU A 366 -18.85 -12.92 -9.71
C LEU A 366 -17.96 -14.12 -10.05
N THR A 367 -18.54 -15.29 -10.26
CA THR A 367 -17.79 -16.50 -10.65
C THR A 367 -17.09 -16.28 -11.99
N GLN A 368 -17.84 -15.80 -12.98
CA GLN A 368 -17.30 -15.52 -14.30
C GLN A 368 -16.19 -14.46 -14.26
N ALA A 369 -16.33 -13.44 -13.41
CA ALA A 369 -15.34 -12.35 -13.31
C ALA A 369 -14.03 -12.87 -12.74
N PHE A 370 -14.13 -13.78 -11.76
CA PHE A 370 -12.98 -14.43 -11.15
C PHE A 370 -12.24 -15.38 -12.10
N GLU A 371 -12.98 -16.08 -12.96
CA GLU A 371 -12.41 -16.96 -13.99
C GLU A 371 -11.69 -16.16 -15.09
N TRP A 372 -12.17 -14.95 -15.40
CA TRP A 372 -11.62 -14.10 -16.45
C TRP A 372 -10.52 -13.13 -15.96
N ALA A 373 -10.25 -13.12 -14.65
CA ALA A 373 -9.22 -12.28 -14.06
C ALA A 373 -7.81 -12.83 -14.36
N GLU A 374 -7.17 -12.29 -15.40
CA GLU A 374 -5.85 -12.73 -15.89
C GLU A 374 -4.74 -11.67 -15.68
N LYS A 375 -5.13 -10.42 -15.37
CA LYS A 375 -4.23 -9.28 -15.21
C LYS A 375 -4.58 -8.50 -13.94
N SER A 376 -3.93 -7.34 -13.73
CA SER A 376 -4.36 -6.36 -12.72
C SER A 376 -5.85 -6.08 -12.89
N THR A 377 -6.65 -6.63 -11.97
CA THR A 377 -8.10 -6.77 -12.09
C THR A 377 -8.80 -6.16 -10.88
N LEU A 378 -9.83 -5.35 -11.15
CA LEU A 378 -10.80 -4.91 -10.16
C LEU A 378 -12.14 -5.63 -10.41
N ILE A 379 -12.73 -6.17 -9.36
CA ILE A 379 -14.09 -6.72 -9.35
C ILE A 379 -14.87 -5.95 -8.29
N VAL A 380 -15.84 -5.12 -8.70
CA VAL A 380 -16.78 -4.49 -7.76
C VAL A 380 -18.02 -5.36 -7.68
N VAL A 381 -18.29 -5.87 -6.47
CA VAL A 381 -19.43 -6.74 -6.18
C VAL A 381 -20.48 -5.92 -5.44
N VAL A 382 -21.56 -5.58 -6.14
CA VAL A 382 -22.70 -4.88 -5.55
C VAL A 382 -23.54 -5.90 -4.78
N VAL A 383 -23.73 -5.67 -3.49
CA VAL A 383 -24.42 -6.59 -2.58
C VAL A 383 -25.49 -5.86 -1.78
N ASN A 384 -26.48 -6.60 -1.29
CA ASN A 384 -27.47 -6.07 -0.36
C ASN A 384 -26.84 -5.75 1.02
N GLN A 385 -27.62 -5.07 1.84
CA GLN A 385 -27.21 -4.66 3.18
C GLN A 385 -27.49 -5.71 4.26
N SER A 386 -27.86 -6.94 3.86
CA SER A 386 -28.08 -8.04 4.81
C SER A 386 -26.76 -8.43 5.44
N VAL A 387 -26.68 -8.30 6.75
CA VAL A 387 -25.48 -8.58 7.53
C VAL A 387 -25.84 -9.32 8.81
N GLN A 388 -25.01 -10.29 9.18
CA GLN A 388 -25.20 -11.00 10.44
C GLN A 388 -24.99 -10.02 11.60
N LYS A 389 -25.92 -10.02 12.57
CA LYS A 389 -25.88 -9.10 13.72
C LYS A 389 -24.63 -9.28 14.58
N THR A 390 -24.13 -10.51 14.66
CA THR A 390 -22.97 -10.87 15.48
C THR A 390 -22.01 -11.70 14.64
N LEU A 391 -20.87 -11.10 14.29
CA LEU A 391 -19.77 -11.80 13.65
C LEU A 391 -18.69 -12.15 14.68
N PRO A 392 -18.11 -13.36 14.63
CA PRO A 392 -17.02 -13.72 15.52
C PRO A 392 -15.80 -12.84 15.26
N ARG A 393 -15.00 -12.62 16.31
CA ARG A 393 -13.67 -12.02 16.18
C ARG A 393 -12.62 -13.14 16.20
N PRO A 394 -11.49 -12.96 15.50
CA PRO A 394 -10.35 -13.85 15.69
C PRO A 394 -10.01 -13.96 17.18
N SER A 395 -9.87 -15.20 17.64
CA SER A 395 -9.47 -15.50 19.03
C SER A 395 -7.96 -15.45 19.22
N GLU A 396 -7.22 -15.67 18.13
CA GLU A 396 -5.78 -15.64 18.02
C GLU A 396 -5.26 -14.21 18.13
N HIS A 397 -4.07 -14.05 18.74
CA HIS A 397 -3.43 -12.75 18.79
C HIS A 397 -2.95 -12.33 17.39
N PRO A 398 -2.97 -11.04 17.03
CA PRO A 398 -2.53 -10.59 15.69
C PRO A 398 -1.14 -11.09 15.26
N TYR A 399 -0.14 -11.16 16.15
CA TYR A 399 1.16 -11.76 15.81
C TYR A 399 1.10 -13.27 15.49
N GLU A 400 0.17 -14.03 16.07
CA GLU A 400 -0.02 -15.46 15.75
C GLU A 400 -0.61 -15.61 14.34
N LEU A 401 -1.58 -14.75 14.00
CA LEU A 401 -2.13 -14.68 12.65
C LEU A 401 -1.09 -14.22 11.63
N ARG A 402 -0.22 -13.26 11.99
CA ARG A 402 0.94 -12.87 11.17
C ARG A 402 1.81 -14.08 10.90
N ASP A 403 2.28 -14.78 11.94
CA ASP A 403 3.25 -15.86 11.79
C ASP A 403 2.67 -17.03 11.00
N SER A 404 1.40 -17.35 11.24
CA SER A 404 0.63 -18.29 10.44
C SER A 404 0.58 -17.84 8.98
N PHE A 405 0.25 -16.58 8.70
CA PHE A 405 0.21 -16.05 7.34
C PHE A 405 1.56 -16.13 6.63
N MET A 406 2.63 -15.74 7.32
CA MET A 406 4.00 -15.80 6.80
C MET A 406 4.44 -17.23 6.44
N SER A 407 3.91 -18.25 7.14
CA SER A 407 4.23 -19.66 6.87
C SER A 407 3.75 -20.13 5.49
N SER A 408 2.76 -19.44 4.88
CA SER A 408 2.26 -19.77 3.54
C SER A 408 3.22 -19.42 2.39
N PHE A 409 4.28 -18.65 2.68
CA PHE A 409 5.30 -18.24 1.70
C PHE A 409 6.66 -18.93 1.92
N ALA A 410 6.71 -19.98 2.76
CA ALA A 410 7.93 -20.69 3.10
C ALA A 410 8.39 -21.67 2.01
#